data_AF-A0A225VJ84-F1
#
_entry.id   AF-A0A225VJ84-F1
#
_cell.length_a   1.000
_cell.length_b   1.000
_cell.length_c   1.000
_cell.angle_alpha   90.00
_cell.angle_beta   90.00
_cell.angle_gamma   90.00
#
_symmetry.space_group_name_H-M   'P 1'
#
loop_
_entity.id
_entity.type
_entity.pdbx_description
1 polymer ?
#
loop_
_entity_poly.entity_id
_entity_poly.type
_entity_poly.pdbx_seq_one_letter_code
_entity_poly.pdbx_strand_id
1 'polypeptide(L)'
;MKTFADALQRFMVLNSAPSHKVMNNVWLKSRETPKEVFNILLLKNMDFEDNPLFIQWLRYAKLYGRKVEGTTFSELQAFSFLLNANVDNRLLGVNLQTIKQIPDLKKFAQNIQTRLFRYHMNNNHVKPDRFGKLLANPRPDWGYILKLPKTDPMYETLKVYTLQYAFERGGYAMFKQVKGLFANNEPEAAITAAIKA
;
A
#
# COMPACT_ATOMS: atom_id res chain seq x y z
N MET A 1 24.82 9.99 -8.49
CA MET A 1 25.77 8.92 -8.84
C MET A 1 25.47 7.71 -7.97
N LYS A 2 25.37 6.50 -8.54
CA LYS A 2 25.21 5.27 -7.77
C LYS A 2 26.57 4.93 -7.17
N THR A 3 26.70 4.85 -5.84
CA THR A 3 27.97 4.49 -5.22
C THR A 3 28.11 2.96 -5.10
N PHE A 4 29.34 2.45 -5.04
CA PHE A 4 29.60 1.04 -4.70
C PHE A 4 28.99 0.68 -3.34
N ALA A 5 29.02 1.63 -2.39
CA ALA A 5 28.39 1.48 -1.08
C ALA A 5 26.88 1.24 -1.21
N ASP A 6 26.15 2.01 -2.01
CA ASP A 6 24.70 1.80 -2.18
C ASP A 6 24.39 0.42 -2.79
N ALA A 7 25.24 -0.05 -3.70
CA ALA A 7 25.10 -1.38 -4.28
C ALA A 7 25.28 -2.49 -3.24
N LEU A 8 26.29 -2.37 -2.39
CA LEU A 8 26.50 -3.31 -1.29
C LEU A 8 25.33 -3.28 -0.30
N GLN A 9 24.81 -2.10 0.03
CA GLN A 9 23.66 -1.95 0.93
C GLN A 9 22.40 -2.64 0.38
N ARG A 10 22.10 -2.47 -0.91
CA ARG A 10 21.00 -3.21 -1.57
C ARG A 10 21.23 -4.72 -1.54
N PHE A 11 22.44 -5.16 -1.88
CA PHE A 11 22.83 -6.57 -1.83
C PHE A 11 22.61 -7.14 -0.43
N MET A 12 23.03 -6.43 0.62
CA MET A 12 22.83 -6.86 2.01
C MET A 12 21.34 -7.09 2.32
N VAL A 13 20.44 -6.21 1.88
CA VAL A 13 18.99 -6.40 2.06
C VAL A 13 18.47 -7.63 1.30
N LEU A 14 18.93 -7.84 0.07
CA LEU A 14 18.45 -8.94 -0.78
C LEU A 14 18.91 -10.32 -0.30
N ASN A 15 20.10 -10.42 0.30
CA ASN A 15 20.70 -11.73 0.60
C ASN A 15 20.17 -12.40 1.85
N SER A 16 19.80 -11.66 2.91
CA SER A 16 19.41 -12.30 4.16
C SER A 16 18.49 -11.47 5.05
N ALA A 17 17.56 -12.14 5.72
CA ALA A 17 16.71 -11.53 6.74
C ALA A 17 17.49 -10.96 7.95
N PRO A 18 18.56 -11.60 8.46
CA PRO A 18 19.43 -10.99 9.48
C PRO A 18 20.00 -9.62 9.06
N SER A 19 20.41 -9.49 7.80
CA SER A 19 20.96 -8.24 7.26
C SER A 19 19.94 -7.09 7.29
N HIS A 20 18.64 -7.35 7.31
CA HIS A 20 17.60 -6.32 7.36
C HIS A 20 17.72 -5.46 8.63
N LYS A 21 17.95 -6.10 9.78
CA LYS A 21 18.13 -5.38 11.06
C LYS A 21 19.45 -4.61 11.08
N VAL A 22 20.52 -5.22 10.55
CA VAL A 22 21.83 -4.57 10.43
C VAL A 22 21.71 -3.31 9.59
N MET A 23 21.09 -3.39 8.41
CA MET A 23 20.92 -2.24 7.52
C MET A 23 20.08 -1.13 8.15
N ASN A 24 18.98 -1.46 8.84
CA ASN A 24 18.20 -0.48 9.57
C ASN A 24 19.03 0.28 10.63
N ASN A 25 19.90 -0.43 11.35
CA ASN A 25 20.78 0.19 12.34
C ASN A 25 21.87 1.04 11.69
N VAL A 26 22.45 0.60 10.57
CA VAL A 26 23.44 1.37 9.81
C VAL A 26 22.83 2.68 9.33
N TRP A 27 21.69 2.63 8.64
CA TRP A 27 20.99 3.83 8.17
C TRP A 27 20.60 4.76 9.31
N LEU A 28 20.08 4.22 10.41
CA LEU A 28 19.68 5.03 11.57
C LEU A 28 20.88 5.73 12.23
N LYS A 29 22.01 5.03 12.38
CA LYS A 29 23.26 5.62 12.93
C LYS A 29 23.84 6.70 12.02
N SER A 30 23.79 6.48 10.71
CA SER A 30 24.20 7.46 9.70
C SER A 30 23.18 8.59 9.52
N ARG A 31 22.04 8.55 10.23
CA ARG A 31 20.92 9.52 10.13
C ARG A 31 20.30 9.63 8.74
N GLU A 32 20.41 8.58 7.93
CA GLU A 32 19.79 8.50 6.61
C GLU A 32 18.28 8.68 6.76
N THR A 33 17.70 9.66 6.10
CA THR A 33 16.26 9.86 6.06
C THR A 33 15.58 8.74 5.27
N PRO A 34 14.27 8.49 5.47
CA PRO A 34 13.53 7.56 4.61
C PRO A 34 13.62 7.92 3.12
N LYS A 35 13.77 9.19 2.78
CA LYS A 35 13.99 9.63 1.38
C LYS A 35 15.35 9.17 0.86
N GLU A 36 16.42 9.31 1.63
CA GLU A 36 17.76 8.84 1.24
C GLU A 36 17.78 7.33 1.10
N VAL A 37 17.21 6.60 2.07
CA VAL A 37 17.11 5.13 1.99
C VAL A 37 16.27 4.69 0.78
N PHE A 38 15.18 5.41 0.44
CA PHE A 38 14.42 5.12 -0.78
C PHE A 38 15.28 5.20 -2.05
N ASN A 39 16.18 6.19 -2.10
CA ASN A 39 17.11 6.38 -3.21
C ASN A 39 18.24 5.33 -3.21
N ILE A 40 18.81 5.01 -2.04
CA ILE A 40 19.79 3.93 -1.87
C ILE A 40 19.22 2.60 -2.38
N LEU A 41 17.95 2.33 -2.08
CA LEU A 41 17.23 1.13 -2.50
C LEU A 41 16.74 1.17 -3.95
N LEU A 42 16.96 2.28 -4.66
CA LEU A 42 16.56 2.49 -6.06
C LEU A 42 15.07 2.22 -6.31
N LEU A 43 14.21 2.62 -5.38
CA LEU A 43 12.77 2.31 -5.44
C LEU A 43 11.97 3.23 -6.36
N LYS A 44 12.60 4.26 -6.94
CA LYS A 44 11.94 5.15 -7.90
C LYS A 44 11.60 4.39 -9.19
N ASN A 45 10.35 4.51 -9.63
CA ASN A 45 9.81 3.84 -10.83
C ASN A 45 9.89 2.29 -10.79
N MET A 46 10.09 1.69 -9.62
CA MET A 46 10.08 0.24 -9.48
C MET A 46 8.65 -0.27 -9.29
N ASP A 47 8.41 -1.49 -9.75
CA ASP A 47 7.28 -2.27 -9.26
C ASP A 47 7.54 -2.71 -7.81
N PHE A 48 6.50 -2.65 -6.99
CA PHE A 48 6.55 -3.08 -5.60
C PHE A 48 5.93 -4.45 -5.36
N GLU A 49 5.39 -5.10 -6.39
CA GLU A 49 4.93 -6.49 -6.30
C GLU A 49 6.06 -7.37 -5.77
N ASP A 50 5.82 -7.98 -4.60
CA ASP A 50 6.77 -8.81 -3.86
C ASP A 50 8.20 -8.25 -3.72
N ASN A 51 8.34 -6.92 -3.70
CA ASN A 51 9.64 -6.27 -3.71
C ASN A 51 10.24 -6.20 -2.28
N PRO A 52 11.27 -7.01 -1.96
CA PRO A 52 11.86 -7.04 -0.61
C PRO A 52 12.52 -5.71 -0.22
N LEU A 53 12.99 -4.91 -1.19
CA LEU A 53 13.55 -3.59 -0.94
C LEU A 53 12.47 -2.61 -0.50
N PHE A 54 11.26 -2.69 -1.09
CA PHE A 54 10.14 -1.84 -0.67
C PHE A 54 9.65 -2.20 0.74
N ILE A 55 9.56 -3.49 1.05
CA ILE A 55 9.23 -3.98 2.39
C ILE A 55 10.27 -3.48 3.41
N GLN A 56 11.56 -3.54 3.07
CA GLN A 56 12.62 -3.04 3.91
C GLN A 56 12.54 -1.52 4.11
N TRP A 57 12.20 -0.76 3.07
CA TRP A 57 11.98 0.67 3.18
C TRP A 57 10.83 1.01 4.13
N LEU A 58 9.71 0.29 4.09
CA LEU A 58 8.59 0.49 5.03
C LEU A 58 9.00 0.21 6.48
N ARG A 59 9.80 -0.85 6.71
CA ARG A 59 10.36 -1.14 8.05
C ARG A 59 11.25 -0.01 8.54
N TYR A 60 12.12 0.51 7.66
CA TYR A 60 13.00 1.60 8.00
C TYR A 60 12.24 2.89 8.28
N ALA A 61 11.31 3.29 7.41
CA ALA A 61 10.44 4.44 7.59
C ALA A 61 9.70 4.41 8.93
N LYS A 62 9.14 3.25 9.28
CA LYS A 62 8.48 3.02 10.58
C LYS A 62 9.44 3.14 11.76
N LEU A 63 10.68 2.65 11.64
CA LEU A 63 11.70 2.74 12.68
C LEU A 63 12.18 4.18 12.89
N TYR A 64 12.49 4.87 11.79
CA TYR A 64 13.01 6.24 11.78
C TYR A 64 12.09 7.19 12.54
N GLY A 65 10.79 7.17 12.23
CA GLY A 65 9.79 8.04 12.87
C GLY A 65 9.55 7.77 14.37
N ARG A 66 10.09 6.67 14.92
CA ARG A 66 10.01 6.35 16.36
C ARG A 66 11.27 6.72 17.14
N LYS A 67 12.42 6.85 16.47
CA LYS A 67 13.73 6.82 17.12
C LYS A 67 14.55 8.10 16.95
N VAL A 68 14.16 8.98 16.05
CA VAL A 68 14.87 10.24 15.84
C VAL A 68 14.10 11.36 16.53
N GLU A 69 14.66 11.88 17.63
CA GLU A 69 14.11 13.02 18.35
C GLU A 69 13.96 14.24 17.43
N GLY A 70 12.83 14.94 17.51
CA GLY A 70 12.55 16.11 16.67
C GLY A 70 12.12 15.79 15.22
N THR A 71 12.12 14.54 14.77
CA THR A 71 11.61 14.17 13.43
C THR A 71 10.49 13.12 13.52
N THR A 72 9.24 13.54 13.35
CA THR A 72 8.11 12.59 13.27
C THR A 72 7.89 12.16 11.82
N PHE A 73 8.68 11.18 11.33
CA PHE A 73 8.31 10.45 10.10
C PHE A 73 7.09 9.59 10.33
N SER A 74 5.94 10.26 10.32
CA SER A 74 4.62 9.67 10.58
C SER A 74 4.13 8.85 9.38
N GLU A 75 3.09 8.04 9.59
CA GLU A 75 2.43 7.35 8.47
C GLU A 75 1.88 8.34 7.44
N LEU A 76 1.56 9.58 7.85
CA LEU A 76 1.17 10.65 6.94
C LEU A 76 2.35 11.09 6.06
N GLN A 77 3.54 11.25 6.63
CA GLN A 77 4.73 11.60 5.85
C GLN A 77 5.14 10.46 4.91
N ALA A 78 5.06 9.20 5.35
CA ALA A 78 5.29 8.04 4.50
C ALA A 78 4.31 8.01 3.31
N PHE A 79 3.02 8.23 3.59
CA PHE A 79 1.99 8.33 2.56
C PHE A 79 2.25 9.47 1.57
N SER A 80 2.47 10.69 2.06
CA SER A 80 2.78 11.86 1.22
C SER A 80 4.03 11.66 0.39
N PHE A 81 5.06 11.02 0.94
CA PHE A 81 6.27 10.69 0.20
C PHE A 81 5.96 9.74 -0.96
N LEU A 82 5.25 8.63 -0.70
CA LEU A 82 4.92 7.64 -1.72
C LEU A 82 4.09 8.24 -2.86
N LEU A 83 3.09 9.07 -2.55
CA LEU A 83 2.30 9.76 -3.58
C LEU A 83 3.17 10.61 -4.53
N ASN A 84 4.24 11.23 -4.02
CA ASN A 84 5.13 12.10 -4.77
C ASN A 84 6.31 11.36 -5.42
N ALA A 85 6.51 10.08 -5.11
CA ALA A 85 7.65 9.30 -5.57
C ALA A 85 7.49 8.76 -7.02
N ASN A 86 6.47 9.21 -7.76
CA ASN A 86 6.12 8.75 -9.10
C ASN A 86 5.92 7.22 -9.17
N VAL A 87 5.31 6.66 -8.13
CA VAL A 87 4.94 5.24 -8.05
C VAL A 87 3.55 5.08 -8.66
N ASP A 88 3.23 3.89 -9.18
CA ASP A 88 1.87 3.61 -9.63
C ASP A 88 0.95 3.50 -8.40
N ASN A 89 0.24 4.60 -8.11
CA ASN A 89 -0.69 4.68 -6.98
C ASN A 89 -1.81 3.64 -7.07
N ARG A 90 -2.13 3.13 -8.27
CA ARG A 90 -3.15 2.07 -8.45
C ARG A 90 -2.64 0.76 -7.84
N LEU A 91 -1.42 0.37 -8.20
CA LEU A 91 -0.79 -0.85 -7.71
C LEU A 91 -0.28 -0.71 -6.27
N LEU A 92 0.04 0.51 -5.82
CA LEU A 92 0.44 0.76 -4.42
C LEU A 92 -0.60 0.24 -3.42
N GLY A 93 -1.90 0.40 -3.73
CA GLY A 93 -2.97 -0.14 -2.89
C GLY A 93 -2.94 -1.66 -2.78
N VAL A 94 -2.62 -2.36 -3.87
CA VAL A 94 -2.47 -3.81 -3.95
C VAL A 94 -1.23 -4.28 -3.19
N ASN A 95 -0.11 -3.61 -3.41
CA ASN A 95 1.15 -3.91 -2.71
C ASN A 95 1.01 -3.75 -1.19
N LEU A 96 0.34 -2.69 -0.73
CA LEU A 96 0.03 -2.51 0.69
C LEU A 96 -0.96 -3.57 1.20
N GLN A 97 -1.87 -4.09 0.35
CA GLN A 97 -2.78 -5.17 0.71
C GLN A 97 -2.01 -6.46 1.03
N THR A 98 -1.03 -6.81 0.20
CA THR A 98 -0.17 -7.98 0.43
C THR A 98 0.69 -7.79 1.68
N ILE A 99 1.29 -6.61 1.84
CA ILE A 99 2.18 -6.30 2.98
C ILE A 99 1.43 -6.32 4.33
N LYS A 100 0.11 -6.15 4.35
CA LYS A 100 -0.70 -6.30 5.58
C LYS A 100 -0.64 -7.70 6.19
N GLN A 101 -0.23 -8.71 5.43
CA GLN A 101 -0.01 -10.07 5.93
C GLN A 101 1.29 -10.21 6.73
N ILE A 102 2.21 -9.24 6.63
CA ILE A 102 3.46 -9.22 7.38
C ILE A 102 3.18 -8.66 8.78
N PRO A 103 3.31 -9.45 9.87
CA PRO A 103 2.84 -9.04 11.20
C PRO A 103 3.43 -7.73 11.71
N ASP A 104 4.73 -7.50 11.49
CA ASP A 104 5.39 -6.27 11.95
C ASP A 104 4.99 -5.03 11.14
N LEU A 105 4.49 -5.18 9.91
CA LEU A 105 4.08 -4.07 9.04
C LEU A 105 2.56 -3.89 8.98
N LYS A 106 1.75 -4.85 9.42
CA LYS A 106 0.29 -4.88 9.26
C LYS A 106 -0.40 -3.54 9.51
N LYS A 107 -0.22 -2.97 10.71
CA LYS A 107 -0.86 -1.70 11.08
C LYS A 107 -0.34 -0.52 10.25
N PHE A 108 0.96 -0.49 9.96
CA PHE A 108 1.59 0.59 9.20
C PHE A 108 1.09 0.60 7.75
N ALA A 109 1.10 -0.57 7.09
CA ALA A 109 0.59 -0.74 5.73
C ALA A 109 -0.91 -0.45 5.64
N GLN A 110 -1.71 -0.92 6.61
CA GLN A 110 -3.14 -0.62 6.69
C GLN A 110 -3.40 0.88 6.81
N ASN A 111 -2.66 1.60 7.65
CA ASN A 111 -2.83 3.04 7.83
C ASN A 111 -2.52 3.82 6.54
N ILE A 112 -1.45 3.45 5.83
CA ILE A 112 -1.10 4.08 4.55
C ILE A 112 -2.17 3.76 3.49
N GLN A 113 -2.62 2.50 3.40
CA GLN A 113 -3.64 2.07 2.44
C GLN A 113 -4.99 2.79 2.66
N THR A 114 -5.43 2.91 3.92
CA THR A 114 -6.66 3.65 4.26
C THR A 114 -6.56 5.13 3.83
N ARG A 115 -5.39 5.76 3.97
CA ARG A 115 -5.16 7.14 3.50
C ARG A 115 -5.15 7.24 1.98
N LEU A 116 -4.51 6.28 1.30
CA LEU A 116 -4.52 6.19 -0.16
C LEU A 116 -5.94 6.05 -0.69
N PHE A 117 -6.76 5.21 -0.08
CA PHE A 117 -8.16 5.04 -0.44
C PHE A 117 -8.96 6.33 -0.26
N ARG A 118 -8.80 7.02 0.88
CA ARG A 118 -9.42 8.35 1.07
C ARG A 118 -8.99 9.36 0.02
N TYR A 119 -7.72 9.37 -0.35
CA TYR A 119 -7.22 10.25 -1.40
C TYR A 119 -7.90 9.97 -2.74
N HIS A 120 -8.02 8.70 -3.14
CA HIS A 120 -8.76 8.33 -4.34
C HIS A 120 -10.26 8.73 -4.26
N MET A 121 -10.89 8.53 -3.12
CA MET A 121 -12.31 8.84 -2.91
C MET A 121 -12.62 10.33 -2.87
N ASN A 122 -11.75 11.13 -2.25
CA ASN A 122 -12.00 12.54 -1.94
C ASN A 122 -11.40 13.49 -2.97
N ASN A 123 -10.15 13.24 -3.39
CA ASN A 123 -9.45 14.12 -4.32
C ASN A 123 -9.74 13.75 -5.77
N ASN A 124 -9.82 12.46 -6.07
CA ASN A 124 -10.02 11.97 -7.44
C ASN A 124 -11.47 11.54 -7.72
N HIS A 125 -12.36 11.63 -6.71
CA HIS A 125 -13.76 11.22 -6.78
C HIS A 125 -13.96 9.80 -7.38
N VAL A 126 -13.07 8.87 -7.02
CA VAL A 126 -13.08 7.51 -7.55
C VAL A 126 -14.09 6.66 -6.79
N LYS A 127 -15.11 6.19 -7.49
CA LYS A 127 -16.08 5.20 -6.99
C LYS A 127 -15.54 3.76 -7.12
N PRO A 128 -16.06 2.79 -6.37
CA PRO A 128 -15.63 1.39 -6.43
C PRO A 128 -15.53 0.76 -7.83
N ASP A 129 -16.50 0.99 -8.72
CA ASP A 129 -16.49 0.50 -10.10
C ASP A 129 -15.33 1.12 -10.91
N ARG A 130 -15.12 2.43 -10.78
CA ARG A 130 -14.00 3.14 -11.41
C ARG A 130 -12.66 2.70 -10.83
N PHE A 131 -12.59 2.41 -9.53
CA PHE A 131 -11.40 1.87 -8.90
C PHE A 131 -11.07 0.48 -9.47
N GLY A 132 -12.07 -0.39 -9.65
CA GLY A 132 -11.92 -1.67 -10.33
C GLY A 132 -11.34 -1.52 -11.74
N LYS A 133 -11.84 -0.57 -12.54
CA LYS A 133 -11.29 -0.24 -13.88
C LYS A 133 -9.83 0.23 -13.82
N LEU A 134 -9.47 1.03 -12.82
CA LEU A 134 -8.10 1.49 -12.64
C LEU A 134 -7.16 0.33 -12.31
N LEU A 135 -7.59 -0.60 -11.45
CA LEU A 135 -6.84 -1.81 -11.12
C LEU A 135 -6.69 -2.77 -12.31
N ALA A 136 -7.71 -2.90 -13.14
CA ALA A 136 -7.73 -3.80 -14.29
C ALA A 136 -6.90 -3.32 -15.50
N ASN A 137 -6.55 -2.03 -15.56
CA ASN A 137 -5.84 -1.42 -16.70
C ASN A 137 -4.52 -2.15 -16.99
N PRO A 138 -4.24 -2.56 -18.25
CA PRO A 138 -4.89 -2.10 -19.50
C PRO A 138 -6.10 -2.91 -19.97
N ARG A 139 -6.59 -3.87 -19.20
CA ARG A 139 -7.80 -4.61 -19.58
C ARG A 139 -9.05 -3.72 -19.45
N PRO A 140 -9.91 -3.68 -20.49
CA PRO A 140 -11.11 -2.83 -20.47
C PRO A 140 -12.22 -3.37 -19.56
N ASP A 141 -12.30 -4.70 -19.42
CA ASP A 141 -13.20 -5.36 -18.49
C ASP A 141 -12.51 -5.58 -17.14
N TRP A 142 -13.10 -5.06 -16.06
CA TRP A 142 -12.63 -5.24 -14.69
C TRP A 142 -13.38 -6.36 -13.96
N GLY A 143 -14.45 -6.91 -14.55
CA GLY A 143 -15.27 -7.98 -13.97
C GLY A 143 -14.48 -9.26 -13.72
N TYR A 144 -13.37 -9.49 -14.44
CA TYR A 144 -12.49 -10.63 -14.14
C TYR A 144 -11.91 -10.56 -12.72
N ILE A 145 -11.68 -9.36 -12.15
CA ILE A 145 -11.18 -9.22 -10.78
C ILE A 145 -12.14 -9.90 -9.80
N LEU A 146 -13.45 -9.82 -10.06
CA LEU A 146 -14.48 -10.41 -9.20
C LEU A 146 -14.53 -11.95 -9.29
N LYS A 147 -13.90 -12.52 -10.31
CA LYS A 147 -13.78 -13.97 -10.53
C LYS A 147 -12.45 -14.55 -10.02
N LEU A 148 -11.52 -13.70 -9.57
CA LEU A 148 -10.25 -14.14 -8.98
C LEU A 148 -10.49 -14.83 -7.64
N PRO A 149 -9.55 -15.69 -7.18
CA PRO A 149 -9.60 -16.25 -5.84
C PRO A 149 -9.75 -15.16 -4.79
N LYS A 150 -10.48 -15.43 -3.69
CA LYS A 150 -10.67 -14.44 -2.61
C LYS A 150 -9.37 -14.05 -1.91
N THR A 151 -8.32 -14.87 -2.07
CA THR A 151 -6.96 -14.61 -1.59
C THR A 151 -6.14 -13.74 -2.55
N ASP A 152 -6.62 -13.50 -3.76
CA ASP A 152 -5.94 -12.68 -4.76
C ASP A 152 -5.84 -11.22 -4.27
N PRO A 153 -4.63 -10.61 -4.33
CA PRO A 153 -4.44 -9.24 -3.88
C PRO A 153 -5.34 -8.22 -4.58
N MET A 154 -5.65 -8.39 -5.87
CA MET A 154 -6.51 -7.45 -6.60
C MET A 154 -7.96 -7.56 -6.12
N TYR A 155 -8.48 -8.79 -5.97
CA TYR A 155 -9.83 -9.02 -5.44
C TYR A 155 -9.98 -8.41 -4.05
N GLU A 156 -9.05 -8.74 -3.14
CA GLU A 156 -9.15 -8.29 -1.76
C GLU A 156 -8.95 -6.76 -1.65
N THR A 157 -8.09 -6.16 -2.49
CA THR A 157 -7.92 -4.69 -2.54
C THR A 157 -9.21 -4.00 -2.98
N LEU A 158 -9.86 -4.48 -4.05
CA LEU A 158 -11.12 -3.93 -4.53
C LEU A 158 -12.24 -4.10 -3.49
N LYS A 159 -12.32 -5.25 -2.84
CA LYS A 159 -13.27 -5.51 -1.75
C LYS A 159 -13.05 -4.54 -0.57
N VAL A 160 -11.82 -4.39 -0.08
CA VAL A 160 -11.53 -3.48 1.04
C VAL A 160 -11.79 -2.03 0.67
N TYR A 161 -11.45 -1.60 -0.55
CA TYR A 161 -11.79 -0.28 -1.06
C TYR A 161 -13.30 -0.04 -1.04
N THR A 162 -14.07 -1.00 -1.55
CA THR A 162 -15.55 -0.94 -1.62
C THR A 162 -16.17 -0.86 -0.23
N LEU A 163 -15.67 -1.65 0.73
CA LEU A 163 -16.10 -1.62 2.13
C LEU A 163 -15.80 -0.27 2.79
N GLN A 164 -14.61 0.29 2.56
CA GLN A 164 -14.25 1.60 3.09
C GLN A 164 -15.12 2.70 2.46
N TYR A 165 -15.36 2.65 1.14
CA TYR A 165 -16.25 3.59 0.46
C TYR A 165 -17.67 3.56 1.04
N ALA A 166 -18.23 2.36 1.18
CA ALA A 166 -19.56 2.13 1.74
C ALA A 166 -19.70 2.73 3.15
N PHE A 167 -18.68 2.54 4.00
CA PHE A 167 -18.65 3.12 5.33
C PHE A 167 -18.54 4.64 5.32
N GLU A 168 -17.61 5.21 4.53
CA GLU A 168 -17.34 6.65 4.55
C GLU A 168 -18.43 7.48 3.84
N ARG A 169 -19.15 6.91 2.87
CA ARG A 169 -20.23 7.61 2.15
C ARG A 169 -21.63 7.29 2.69
N GLY A 170 -21.89 6.02 3.00
CA GLY A 170 -23.23 5.54 3.40
C GLY A 170 -23.34 5.12 4.87
N GLY A 171 -22.27 5.30 5.65
CA GLY A 171 -22.25 4.97 7.08
C GLY A 171 -22.27 3.47 7.36
N TYR A 172 -22.51 3.14 8.64
CA TYR A 172 -22.41 1.76 9.13
C TYR A 172 -23.47 0.82 8.55
N ALA A 173 -24.67 1.32 8.25
CA ALA A 173 -25.74 0.51 7.64
C ALA A 173 -25.33 0.04 6.24
N MET A 174 -24.84 0.96 5.39
CA MET A 174 -24.35 0.63 4.05
C MET A 174 -23.14 -0.30 4.11
N PHE A 175 -22.19 -0.05 5.03
CA PHE A 175 -21.07 -0.96 5.27
C PHE A 175 -21.53 -2.39 5.57
N LYS A 176 -22.51 -2.57 6.48
CA LYS A 176 -23.05 -3.89 6.83
C LYS A 176 -23.68 -4.58 5.62
N GLN A 177 -24.48 -3.85 4.83
CA GLN A 177 -25.11 -4.38 3.63
C GLN A 177 -24.07 -4.86 2.61
N VAL A 178 -23.11 -4.00 2.26
CA VAL A 178 -22.05 -4.30 1.30
C VAL A 178 -21.19 -5.47 1.78
N LYS A 179 -20.87 -5.52 3.08
CA LYS A 179 -20.13 -6.64 3.68
C LYS A 179 -20.90 -7.96 3.59
N GLY A 180 -22.22 -7.93 3.79
CA GLY A 180 -23.09 -9.10 3.62
C GLY A 180 -23.08 -9.64 2.20
N LEU A 181 -23.17 -8.76 1.19
CA LEU A 181 -23.13 -9.13 -0.22
C LEU A 181 -21.79 -9.81 -0.60
N PHE A 182 -20.65 -9.30 -0.12
CA PHE A 182 -19.37 -10.00 -0.31
C PHE A 182 -19.32 -11.36 0.39
N ALA A 183 -19.92 -11.49 1.58
CA ALA A 183 -19.98 -12.76 2.30
C ALA A 183 -20.83 -13.81 1.57
N ASN A 184 -21.91 -13.38 0.91
CA ASN A 184 -22.81 -14.21 0.10
C ASN A 184 -22.28 -14.51 -1.30
N ASN A 185 -21.04 -14.11 -1.62
CA ASN A 185 -20.43 -14.29 -2.94
C ASN A 185 -21.13 -13.50 -4.06
N GLU A 186 -21.65 -12.31 -3.72
CA GLU A 186 -22.32 -11.38 -4.64
C GLU A 186 -21.50 -10.07 -4.81
N PRO A 187 -20.24 -10.12 -5.30
CA PRO A 187 -19.37 -8.95 -5.32
C PRO A 187 -19.85 -7.84 -6.28
N GLU A 188 -20.50 -8.18 -7.38
CA GLU A 188 -21.10 -7.20 -8.30
C GLU A 188 -22.20 -6.41 -7.59
N ALA A 189 -23.13 -7.11 -6.92
CA ALA A 189 -24.18 -6.48 -6.13
C ALA A 189 -23.59 -5.62 -5.00
N ALA A 190 -22.51 -6.07 -4.35
CA ALA A 190 -21.82 -5.31 -3.31
C ALA A 190 -21.30 -3.96 -3.84
N ILE A 191 -20.68 -3.96 -5.02
CA ILE A 191 -20.18 -2.76 -5.68
C ILE A 191 -21.34 -1.85 -6.11
N THR A 192 -22.38 -2.41 -6.73
CA THR A 192 -23.59 -1.67 -7.12
C THR A 192 -24.31 -1.05 -5.91
N ALA A 193 -24.34 -1.72 -4.77
CA ALA A 193 -24.88 -1.17 -3.54
C ALA A 193 -24.01 -0.02 -3.01
N ALA A 194 -22.68 -0.21 -2.97
CA ALA A 194 -21.74 0.79 -2.46
C ALA A 194 -21.78 2.11 -3.26
N ILE A 195 -21.93 2.07 -4.58
CA ILE A 195 -21.96 3.29 -5.43
C ILE A 195 -23.23 4.13 -5.28
N LYS A 196 -24.29 3.59 -4.64
CA LYS A 196 -25.54 4.30 -4.33
C LYS A 196 -25.45 5.10 -3.04
N ALA A 197 -24.36 4.97 -2.30
CA ALA A 197 -24.05 5.73 -1.10
C ALA A 197 -23.64 7.17 -1.41
#